data_AF-A0A7S3S755-F1
#
_entry.id   AF-A0A7S3S755-F1
#
_cell.length_a   1.000
_cell.length_b   1.000
_cell.length_c   1.000
_cell.angle_alpha   90.00
_cell.angle_beta   90.00
_cell.angle_gamma   90.00
#
_symmetry.space_group_name_H-M   'P 1'
#
loop_
_entity.id
_entity.type
_entity.pdbx_description
1 polymer ?
#
loop_
_entity_poly.entity_id
_entity_poly.type
_entity_poly.pdbx_seq_one_letter_code
_entity_poly.pdbx_strand_id
1 'polypeptide(L)'
;VSLLIQALKRLEYRGYDSAGVGVYGAPLKIRKKVGKVTCLEQDCSGVPPEQLEGTSGIAHTRWATHGKPSDTNSHPHSTSDKSIAVVHNGVIENYSALKQELSQKGY
;
A
#
# COMPACT_ATOMS: atom_id res chain seq x y z
N VAL A 1 2.70 -8.98 10.63
CA VAL A 1 1.70 -8.02 10.05
C VAL A 1 0.55 -7.61 10.99
N SER A 2 0.13 -8.43 11.97
CA SER A 2 -1.09 -8.19 12.77
C SER A 2 -1.16 -6.83 13.48
N LEU A 3 -0.02 -6.33 13.99
CA LEU A 3 0.09 -4.99 14.58
C LEU A 3 -0.34 -3.89 13.61
N LEU A 4 0.09 -3.97 12.35
CA LEU A 4 -0.24 -2.99 11.32
C LEU A 4 -1.74 -3.01 10.99
N ILE A 5 -2.34 -4.20 10.85
CA ILE A 5 -3.78 -4.35 10.60
C ILE A 5 -4.60 -3.75 11.74
N GLN A 6 -4.22 -3.99 13.00
CA GLN A 6 -4.89 -3.39 14.15
C GLN A 6 -4.78 -1.86 14.15
N ALA A 7 -3.64 -1.30 13.77
CA ALA A 7 -3.47 0.14 13.60
C ALA A 7 -4.36 0.69 12.48
N LEU A 8 -4.45 0.00 11.34
CA LEU A 8 -5.34 0.38 10.24
C LEU A 8 -6.81 0.41 10.63
N LYS A 9 -7.29 -0.57 11.41
CA LYS A 9 -8.68 -0.59 11.90
C LYS A 9 -9.02 0.68 12.70
N ARG A 10 -8.07 1.26 13.42
CA ARG A 10 -8.26 2.53 14.16
C ARG A 10 -8.31 3.75 13.24
N LEU A 11 -7.81 3.65 12.01
CA LEU A 11 -7.74 4.72 11.03
C LEU A 11 -8.74 4.56 9.87
N GLU A 12 -9.50 3.47 9.84
CA GLU A 12 -10.43 3.13 8.74
C GLU A 12 -11.50 4.21 8.51
N TYR A 13 -11.89 4.94 9.55
CA TYR A 13 -12.82 6.07 9.43
C TYR A 13 -12.29 7.21 8.55
N ARG A 14 -10.97 7.29 8.31
CA ARG A 14 -10.32 8.29 7.45
C ARG A 14 -10.18 7.85 6.00
N GLY A 15 -10.48 6.59 5.68
CA GLY A 15 -10.37 6.04 4.31
C GLY A 15 -10.69 4.56 4.29
N TYR A 16 -11.60 4.16 3.39
CA TYR A 16 -12.18 2.82 3.37
C TYR A 16 -12.35 2.24 1.95
N ASP A 17 -11.85 2.93 0.93
CA ASP A 17 -11.89 2.45 -0.45
C ASP A 17 -10.87 1.33 -0.69
N SER A 18 -9.77 1.35 0.06
CA SER A 18 -8.72 0.33 0.00
C SER A 18 -7.74 0.45 1.16
N ALA A 19 -7.00 -0.63 1.43
CA ALA A 19 -5.93 -0.66 2.42
C ALA A 19 -4.73 -1.49 1.94
N GLY A 20 -3.57 -1.27 2.55
CA GLY A 20 -2.40 -2.11 2.31
C GLY A 20 -1.34 -2.00 3.39
N VAL A 21 -0.43 -2.97 3.36
CA VAL A 21 0.70 -3.13 4.27
C VAL A 21 1.96 -3.43 3.48
N GLY A 22 3.07 -2.89 3.93
CA GLY A 22 4.42 -3.19 3.47
C GLY A 22 5.28 -3.60 4.65
N VAL A 23 5.91 -4.77 4.60
CA VAL A 23 6.81 -5.27 5.63
C VAL A 23 8.22 -5.31 5.05
N TYR A 24 9.17 -4.74 5.79
CA TYR A 24 10.58 -4.71 5.41
C TYR A 24 11.17 -6.12 5.43
N GLY A 25 11.95 -6.44 4.40
CA GLY A 25 12.57 -7.74 4.16
C GLY A 25 13.28 -7.76 2.82
N ALA A 26 14.00 -8.84 2.52
CA ALA A 26 14.63 -9.08 1.23
C ALA A 26 13.93 -10.27 0.53
N PRO A 27 13.00 -10.05 -0.41
CA PRO A 27 12.51 -8.75 -0.93
C PRO A 27 11.45 -8.08 -0.03
N LEU A 28 11.07 -6.82 -0.34
CA LEU A 28 9.94 -6.14 0.31
C LEU A 28 8.64 -6.92 0.10
N LYS A 29 7.90 -7.11 1.18
CA LYS A 29 6.65 -7.87 1.22
C LYS A 29 5.49 -6.88 1.24
N ILE A 30 4.73 -6.79 0.14
CA ILE A 30 3.63 -5.83 0.00
C ILE A 30 2.33 -6.59 -0.27
N ARG A 31 1.28 -6.25 0.49
CA ARG A 31 -0.07 -6.79 0.33
C ARG A 31 -1.07 -5.65 0.36
N LYS A 32 -2.02 -5.69 -0.57
CA LYS A 32 -2.95 -4.57 -0.82
C LYS A 32 -4.30 -5.12 -1.21
N LYS A 33 -5.37 -4.52 -0.69
CA LYS A 33 -6.73 -4.91 -1.03
C LYS A 33 -7.65 -3.71 -1.18
N VAL A 34 -8.46 -3.74 -2.24
CA VAL A 34 -9.62 -2.87 -2.40
C VAL A 34 -10.68 -3.22 -1.36
N GLY A 35 -11.39 -2.21 -0.87
CA GLY A 35 -12.37 -2.31 0.20
C GLY A 35 -11.81 -2.01 1.59
N LYS A 36 -12.57 -2.43 2.60
CA LYS A 36 -12.28 -2.23 4.01
C LYS A 36 -11.03 -2.98 4.46
N VAL A 37 -10.48 -2.59 5.61
CA VAL A 37 -9.31 -3.23 6.25
C VAL A 37 -9.56 -4.73 6.49
N THR A 38 -10.81 -5.15 6.69
CA THR A 38 -11.18 -6.58 6.80
C THR A 38 -10.86 -7.39 5.55
N CYS A 39 -10.96 -6.80 4.35
CA CYS A 39 -10.58 -7.48 3.11
C CYS A 39 -9.06 -7.76 3.08
N LEU A 40 -8.25 -6.81 3.54
CA LEU A 40 -6.80 -6.99 3.67
C LEU A 40 -6.44 -8.00 4.77
N GLU A 41 -7.15 -7.97 5.90
CA GLU A 41 -6.96 -8.93 6.99
C GLU A 41 -7.23 -10.38 6.53
N GLN A 42 -8.31 -10.58 5.78
CA GLN A 42 -8.63 -11.87 5.17
C GLN A 42 -7.55 -12.33 4.18
N ASP A 43 -7.09 -11.44 3.29
CA ASP A 43 -5.98 -11.73 2.36
C ASP A 43 -4.73 -12.16 3.11
N CYS A 44 -4.33 -11.43 4.15
CA CYS A 44 -3.16 -11.76 4.96
C CYS A 44 -3.32 -13.07 5.74
N SER A 45 -4.55 -13.45 6.13
CA SER A 45 -4.80 -14.67 6.88
C SER A 45 -4.62 -15.94 6.02
N GLY A 46 -4.75 -15.81 4.70
CA GLY A 46 -4.54 -16.91 3.74
C GLY A 46 -3.09 -17.12 3.30
N VAL A 47 -2.14 -16.42 3.91
CA VAL A 47 -0.75 -16.33 3.44
C VAL A 47 0.22 -16.90 4.49
N PRO A 48 1.28 -17.62 4.08
CA PRO A 48 2.27 -18.13 5.02
C PRO A 48 2.96 -17.03 5.83
N PRO A 49 3.27 -17.25 7.12
CA PRO A 49 3.88 -16.26 8.01
C PRO A 49 5.17 -15.63 7.46
N GLU A 50 6.01 -16.42 6.80
CA GLU A 50 7.27 -15.97 6.22
C GLU A 50 7.10 -14.85 5.18
N GLN A 51 5.92 -14.72 4.57
CA GLN A 51 5.59 -13.64 3.63
C GLN A 51 5.03 -12.38 4.31
N LEU A 52 4.86 -12.40 5.64
CA LEU A 52 4.22 -11.34 6.42
C LEU A 52 5.00 -10.95 7.69
N GLU A 53 6.06 -11.68 7.99
CA GLU A 53 6.99 -11.44 9.09
C GLU A 53 8.09 -10.44 8.71
N GLY A 54 8.49 -9.66 9.71
CA GLY A 54 9.54 -8.65 9.63
C GLY A 54 9.50 -7.77 10.88
N THR A 55 10.57 -7.01 11.10
CA THR A 55 10.74 -6.16 12.30
C THR A 55 10.25 -4.73 12.11
N SER A 56 9.93 -4.34 10.87
CA SER A 56 9.48 -3.00 10.53
C SER A 56 8.52 -3.04 9.35
N GLY A 57 7.57 -2.10 9.32
CA GLY A 57 6.61 -2.02 8.23
C GLY A 57 5.78 -0.75 8.27
N ILE A 58 5.14 -0.48 7.14
CA ILE A 58 4.25 0.66 6.92
C ILE A 58 2.88 0.14 6.50
N ALA A 59 1.85 0.93 6.75
CA ALA A 59 0.48 0.57 6.40
C ALA A 59 -0.31 1.81 6.01
N HIS A 60 -1.32 1.65 5.18
CA HIS A 60 -2.15 2.75 4.72
C HIS A 60 -3.61 2.34 4.51
N THR A 61 -4.52 3.22 4.88
CA THR A 61 -5.91 3.25 4.44
C THR A 61 -6.10 4.43 3.49
N ARG A 62 -6.76 4.19 2.35
CA ARG A 62 -6.86 5.16 1.27
C ARG A 62 -8.32 5.56 1.03
N TRP A 63 -8.55 6.86 0.96
CA TRP A 63 -9.69 7.48 0.29
C TRP A 63 -9.26 7.88 -1.11
N ALA A 64 -9.90 7.34 -2.15
CA ALA A 64 -9.48 7.55 -3.52
C ALA A 64 -9.86 8.96 -4.02
N THR A 65 -8.87 9.81 -4.33
CA THR A 65 -9.08 11.10 -5.02
C THR A 65 -8.67 11.04 -6.50
N HIS A 66 -7.63 10.27 -6.82
CA HIS A 66 -7.14 10.03 -8.18
C HIS A 66 -7.13 8.54 -8.50
N GLY A 67 -7.74 8.14 -9.62
CA GLY A 67 -7.81 6.74 -10.05
C GLY A 67 -8.77 5.89 -9.22
N LYS A 68 -9.40 4.90 -9.87
CA LYS A 68 -10.38 4.03 -9.22
C LYS A 68 -9.78 3.25 -8.05
N PRO A 69 -10.56 2.96 -6.99
CA PRO A 69 -10.19 1.97 -5.99
C PRO A 69 -9.82 0.63 -6.65
N SER A 70 -8.63 0.10 -6.33
CA SER A 70 -8.13 -1.18 -6.82
C SER A 70 -6.87 -1.57 -6.04
N ASP A 71 -6.56 -2.87 -5.95
CA ASP A 71 -5.34 -3.37 -5.30
C ASP A 71 -4.08 -2.66 -5.84
N THR A 72 -4.01 -2.40 -7.14
CA THR A 72 -2.91 -1.69 -7.79
C THR A 72 -2.77 -0.24 -7.31
N ASN A 73 -3.87 0.50 -7.22
CA ASN A 73 -3.88 1.91 -6.81
C ASN A 73 -3.81 2.11 -5.29
N SER A 74 -4.04 1.05 -4.50
CA SER A 74 -3.80 1.07 -3.07
C SER A 74 -2.33 1.32 -2.76
N HIS A 75 -2.06 1.96 -1.62
CA HIS A 75 -0.72 2.07 -1.07
C HIS A 75 -0.39 0.83 -0.20
N PRO A 76 0.88 0.51 0.06
CA PRO A 76 2.10 1.21 -0.41
C PRO A 76 2.32 1.09 -1.93
N HIS A 77 2.83 2.17 -2.52
CA HIS A 77 3.45 2.10 -3.85
C HIS A 77 4.91 1.69 -3.70
N SER A 78 5.43 0.94 -4.66
CA SER A 78 6.84 0.51 -4.66
C SER A 78 7.48 0.68 -6.00
N THR A 79 8.81 0.73 -6.01
CA THR A 79 9.61 0.59 -7.22
C THR A 79 9.42 -0.80 -7.85
N SER A 80 9.76 -0.94 -9.13
CA SER A 80 9.64 -2.19 -9.89
C SER A 80 10.50 -3.32 -9.30
N ASP A 81 11.70 -2.97 -8.82
CA ASP A 81 12.64 -3.87 -8.13
C ASP A 81 12.29 -4.11 -6.65
N LYS A 82 11.23 -3.46 -6.14
CA LYS A 82 10.81 -3.50 -4.73
C LYS A 82 11.93 -3.14 -3.74
N SER A 83 12.82 -2.22 -4.10
CA SER A 83 13.81 -1.65 -3.18
C SER A 83 13.20 -0.59 -2.25
N ILE A 84 12.15 0.11 -2.68
CA ILE A 84 11.50 1.18 -1.92
C ILE A 84 9.98 0.94 -1.86
N ALA A 85 9.38 1.24 -0.70
CA ALA A 85 7.92 1.32 -0.54
C ALA A 85 7.52 2.64 0.14
N VAL A 86 6.49 3.29 -0.38
CA VAL A 86 6.00 4.61 0.07
C VAL A 86 4.49 4.58 0.29
N VAL A 87 4.05 5.23 1.37
CA VAL A 87 2.65 5.61 1.60
C VAL A 87 2.55 7.13 1.56
N HIS A 88 1.47 7.66 1.03
CA HIS A 88 1.25 9.09 0.89
C HIS A 88 -0.17 9.49 1.31
N ASN A 89 -0.27 10.57 2.09
CA ASN A 89 -1.52 11.26 2.39
C ASN A 89 -1.42 12.67 1.81
N GLY A 90 -2.29 13.00 0.86
CA GLY A 90 -2.26 14.27 0.15
C GLY A 90 -2.47 14.09 -1.34
N VAL A 91 -2.16 15.15 -2.09
CA VAL A 91 -2.23 15.18 -3.54
C VAL A 91 -0.89 15.72 -4.05
N ILE A 92 -0.33 15.05 -5.07
CA ILE A 92 0.83 15.55 -5.82
C ILE A 92 0.28 16.31 -7.02
N GLU A 93 0.16 17.64 -6.90
CA GLU A 93 -0.56 18.47 -7.87
C GLU A 93 0.06 18.42 -9.28
N ASN A 94 1.38 18.22 -9.37
CA ASN A 94 2.12 18.13 -10.63
C ASN A 94 2.41 16.69 -11.08
N TYR A 95 1.68 15.67 -10.57
CA TYR A 95 1.99 14.26 -10.87
C TYR A 95 1.98 13.93 -12.37
N SER A 96 1.14 14.60 -13.17
CA SER A 96 1.04 14.35 -14.61
C SER A 96 2.36 14.69 -15.33
N ALA A 97 2.95 15.85 -15.00
CA ALA A 97 4.23 16.28 -15.56
C ALA A 97 5.36 15.35 -15.11
N LEU A 98 5.41 15.01 -13.81
CA LEU A 98 6.39 14.07 -13.26
C LEU A 98 6.30 12.69 -13.92
N LYS A 99 5.07 12.19 -14.14
CA LYS A 99 4.85 10.91 -14.80
C LYS A 99 5.37 10.92 -16.23
N GLN A 100 5.10 11.98 -16.99
CA GLN A 100 5.61 12.11 -18.37
C GLN A 100 7.14 12.14 -18.41
N GLU A 101 7.77 12.93 -17.54
CA GLU A 101 9.23 13.01 -17.43
C GLU A 101 9.87 11.66 -17.09
N LEU A 102 9.31 10.96 -16.10
CA LEU A 102 9.82 9.65 -15.66
C LEU A 102 9.65 8.58 -16.74
N SER A 103 8.50 8.55 -17.42
CA SER A 103 8.27 7.61 -18.53
C SER A 103 9.22 7.85 -19.71
N GLN A 104 9.58 9.11 -20.02
CA GLN A 104 10.59 9.42 -21.04
C GLN A 104 11.99 8.93 -20.66
N LYS A 105 12.29 8.83 -19.36
CA LYS A 105 13.54 8.27 -18.81
C LYS A 105 13.52 6.74 -18.69
N GLY A 106 12.41 6.07 -19.05
CA GLY A 106 12.29 4.61 -19.02
C GLY A 106 11.91 4.02 -17.65
N TYR A 107 11.35 4.84 -16.76
CA TYR A 107 10.76 4.37 -15.49
C TYR A 107 9.28 3.96 -15.65
#